data_AF-A0A1H9Z9P4-F1
#
_entry.id   AF-A0A1H9Z9P4-F1
#
_cell.length_a   1.000
_cell.length_b   1.000
_cell.length_c   1.000
_cell.angle_alpha   90.00
_cell.angle_beta   90.00
_cell.angle_gamma   90.00
#
_symmetry.space_group_name_H-M   'P 1'
#
loop_
_entity.id
_entity.type
_entity.pdbx_description
1 polymer ?
#
loop_
_entity_poly.entity_id
_entity_poly.type
_entity_poly.pdbx_seq_one_letter_code
_entity_poly.pdbx_strand_id
1 'polypeptide(L)'
;MKYTHQIMKNCHFLSLYIIYIIKSGLFDSASCQKDNLRQQATSIQGAWMMGNLTYHDNAYHSGAHRHLIRLQGGGMVKIHSLGFPRIGSKRELKIALEHYWQGKITQAALLHVSKGLRKTNWELQDSLDFTTIGDFSLYDQVLDATFLFGNFNSRGAKFAKSLINLSEIDAYFLLARGKISGDNQELHEECGCIEAGQMRKWFDTNYHYIVPELSSKSTFTLNPLKLLAQIDETNDIECPLKQGKKVTLIGPLTYLWLSQVLDKIDGMLSTVI
;
A
#
# COMPACT_ATOMS: atom_id res chain seq x y z
N MET A 1 22.08 -19.99 6.50
CA MET A 1 21.92 -19.19 7.76
C MET A 1 22.41 -17.74 7.66
N LYS A 2 23.64 -17.43 7.19
CA LYS A 2 24.14 -16.04 7.16
C LYS A 2 23.31 -15.07 6.30
N TYR A 3 22.80 -15.53 5.16
CA TYR A 3 22.05 -14.72 4.20
C TYR A 3 20.61 -14.44 4.64
N THR A 4 19.90 -15.44 5.21
CA THR A 4 18.57 -15.26 5.82
C THR A 4 18.62 -14.24 6.93
N HIS A 5 19.67 -14.27 7.75
CA HIS A 5 19.85 -13.31 8.83
C HIS A 5 20.08 -11.88 8.31
N GLN A 6 20.81 -11.71 7.19
CA GLN A 6 21.01 -10.40 6.57
C GLN A 6 19.73 -9.84 5.94
N ILE A 7 18.97 -10.66 5.21
CA ILE A 7 17.68 -10.25 4.61
C ILE A 7 16.68 -9.91 5.71
N MET A 8 16.53 -10.78 6.72
CA MET A 8 15.62 -10.55 7.85
C MET A 8 16.02 -9.34 8.69
N LYS A 9 17.32 -9.09 8.91
CA LYS A 9 17.81 -7.87 9.56
C LYS A 9 17.42 -6.63 8.77
N ASN A 10 17.69 -6.61 7.46
CA ASN A 10 17.34 -5.49 6.60
C ASN A 10 15.81 -5.24 6.62
N CYS A 11 15.00 -6.29 6.55
CA CYS A 11 13.53 -6.20 6.63
C CYS A 11 13.01 -5.71 7.98
N HIS A 12 13.63 -6.11 9.09
CA HIS A 12 13.26 -5.61 10.42
C HIS A 12 13.57 -4.12 10.55
N PHE A 13 14.73 -3.67 10.09
CA PHE A 13 15.06 -2.23 10.04
C PHE A 13 14.08 -1.45 9.15
N LEU A 14 13.69 -2.00 7.99
CA LEU A 14 12.68 -1.42 7.10
C LEU A 14 11.32 -1.28 7.78
N SER A 15 10.84 -2.30 8.51
CA SER A 15 9.56 -2.21 9.22
C SER A 15 9.55 -1.13 10.29
N LEU A 16 10.60 -1.04 11.11
CA LEU A 16 10.74 -0.02 12.14
C LEU A 16 10.86 1.38 11.53
N TYR A 17 11.57 1.49 10.41
CA TYR A 17 11.76 2.77 9.71
C TYR A 17 10.48 3.24 9.02
N ILE A 18 9.69 2.33 8.43
CA ILE A 18 8.34 2.64 7.91
C ILE A 18 7.42 3.10 9.04
N ILE A 19 7.41 2.39 10.19
CA ILE A 19 6.61 2.79 11.35
C ILE A 19 7.07 4.17 11.87
N TYR A 20 8.38 4.42 11.91
CA TYR A 20 8.93 5.72 12.31
C TYR A 20 8.47 6.83 11.35
N ILE A 21 8.65 6.66 10.05
CA ILE A 21 8.25 7.65 9.04
C ILE A 21 6.73 7.92 9.09
N ILE A 22 5.92 6.86 9.17
CA ILE A 22 4.46 7.01 9.27
C ILE A 22 4.10 7.74 10.56
N LYS A 23 4.70 7.40 11.71
CA LYS A 23 4.44 8.11 12.96
C LYS A 23 4.90 9.57 12.88
N SER A 24 6.12 9.83 12.41
CA SER A 24 6.66 11.18 12.29
C SER A 24 5.84 12.07 11.35
N GLY A 25 5.36 11.56 10.21
CA GLY A 25 4.49 12.29 9.30
C GLY A 25 3.04 12.44 9.79
N LEU A 26 2.54 11.52 10.62
CA LEU A 26 1.23 11.65 11.26
C LEU A 26 1.21 12.64 12.44
N PHE A 27 2.38 12.98 13.03
CA PHE A 27 2.47 13.85 14.20
C PHE A 27 2.73 15.34 13.88
N ASP A 28 3.03 15.71 12.63
CA ASP A 28 3.24 17.13 12.25
C ASP A 28 1.94 17.94 12.12
N SER A 29 0.76 17.32 12.28
CA SER A 29 -0.53 18.02 12.35
C SER A 29 -1.00 18.35 13.77
N ALA A 30 -0.17 18.09 14.80
CA ALA A 30 -0.49 18.40 16.18
C ALA A 30 0.34 19.59 16.71
N SER A 31 0.00 20.80 16.28
CA SER A 31 0.31 22.01 17.06
C SER A 31 -0.62 22.13 18.28
N CYS A 32 -0.64 21.13 19.16
CA CYS A 32 -1.12 21.32 20.53
C CYS A 32 -0.65 20.17 21.43
N GLN A 33 0.03 20.53 22.51
CA GLN A 33 0.44 19.69 23.64
C GLN A 33 1.57 18.67 23.37
N LYS A 34 2.79 19.21 23.39
CA LYS A 34 3.92 18.48 24.01
C LYS A 34 3.63 18.41 25.50
N ASP A 35 3.37 17.22 26.03
CA ASP A 35 3.96 16.71 27.27
C ASP A 35 3.43 15.30 27.60
N ASN A 36 4.35 14.43 28.02
CA ASN A 36 4.14 13.11 28.64
C ASN A 36 3.53 11.97 27.81
N LEU A 37 4.39 11.23 27.08
CA LEU A 37 4.13 9.84 26.68
C LEU A 37 5.30 8.92 27.01
N ARG A 38 5.68 8.86 28.30
CA ARG A 38 6.61 7.86 28.84
C ARG A 38 6.00 6.94 29.90
N GLN A 39 4.68 6.96 30.13
CA GLN A 39 4.09 6.29 31.30
C GLN A 39 2.73 5.57 31.12
N GLN A 40 2.33 5.17 29.91
CA GLN A 40 1.10 4.35 29.74
C GLN A 40 1.32 3.11 28.85
N ALA A 41 2.27 2.25 29.24
CA ALA A 41 2.48 0.95 28.61
C ALA A 41 2.24 -0.25 29.56
N THR A 42 1.57 -0.05 30.71
CA THR A 42 1.28 -1.12 31.67
C THR A 42 -0.14 -1.02 32.21
N SER A 43 -1.07 -1.64 31.48
CA SER A 43 -2.39 -2.17 31.87
C SER A 43 -3.22 -2.12 30.59
N ILE A 44 -3.57 -3.25 29.99
CA ILE A 44 -4.82 -3.95 30.29
C ILE A 44 -4.60 -5.42 29.91
N GLN A 45 -4.35 -6.25 30.92
CA GLN A 45 -4.54 -7.69 30.89
C GLN A 45 -5.71 -7.97 31.83
N GLY A 46 -6.81 -8.53 31.30
CA GLY A 46 -7.91 -9.06 32.10
C GLY A 46 -9.25 -8.37 31.85
N ALA A 47 -10.07 -8.96 30.95
CA ALA A 47 -11.53 -9.04 31.05
C ALA A 47 -12.11 -9.59 29.73
N TRP A 48 -11.96 -10.89 29.51
CA TRP A 48 -12.74 -11.63 28.51
C TRP A 48 -13.26 -12.90 29.16
N MET A 49 -14.36 -12.80 29.91
CA MET A 49 -15.24 -13.93 30.18
C MET A 49 -16.65 -13.41 30.47
N MET A 50 -17.63 -14.12 29.91
CA MET A 50 -19.08 -14.09 30.18
C MET A 50 -19.90 -13.27 29.19
N GLY A 51 -20.64 -14.00 28.35
CA GLY A 51 -21.56 -13.46 27.36
C GLY A 51 -22.92 -13.08 27.94
N ASN A 52 -23.60 -12.19 27.20
CA ASN A 52 -24.99 -12.33 26.73
C ASN A 52 -25.35 -11.03 26.00
N LEU A 53 -25.70 -11.15 24.71
CA LEU A 53 -26.18 -10.04 23.89
C LEU A 53 -27.70 -9.95 23.99
N THR A 54 -28.24 -8.79 24.36
CA THR A 54 -29.67 -8.48 24.25
C THR A 54 -29.87 -7.39 23.21
N TYR A 55 -30.69 -7.68 22.20
CA TYR A 55 -31.13 -6.74 21.17
C TYR A 55 -32.25 -5.87 21.74
N HIS A 56 -32.09 -4.55 21.70
CA HIS A 56 -33.17 -3.61 21.94
C HIS A 56 -33.43 -2.84 20.65
N ASP A 57 -34.62 -3.07 20.09
CA ASP A 57 -35.16 -2.33 18.96
C ASP A 57 -35.82 -1.06 19.48
N ASN A 58 -35.49 0.10 18.91
CA ASN A 58 -36.26 1.32 19.14
C ASN A 58 -36.27 2.20 17.88
N ALA A 59 -37.40 2.10 17.19
CA ALA A 59 -38.16 3.11 16.44
C ALA A 59 -37.39 4.21 15.68
N TYR A 60 -37.51 4.11 14.34
CA TYR A 60 -37.71 5.17 13.34
C TYR A 60 -37.64 6.62 13.82
N HIS A 61 -36.66 7.39 13.34
CA HIS A 61 -36.82 8.77 12.86
C HIS A 61 -35.77 9.06 11.77
N SER A 62 -36.14 9.92 10.82
CA SER A 62 -35.35 10.28 9.64
C SER A 62 -34.12 11.12 10.00
N GLY A 63 -32.95 10.56 9.81
CA GLY A 63 -31.64 11.20 9.96
C GLY A 63 -30.60 10.09 9.91
N ALA A 64 -29.44 10.32 9.29
CA ALA A 64 -28.42 9.28 9.11
C ALA A 64 -27.98 8.67 10.47
N HIS A 65 -28.65 7.58 10.87
CA HIS A 65 -28.41 6.92 12.14
C HIS A 65 -27.15 6.08 12.00
N ARG A 66 -26.04 6.61 12.51
CA ARG A 66 -24.89 5.80 12.88
C ARG A 66 -25.40 4.78 13.92
N HIS A 67 -25.53 3.51 13.55
CA HIS A 67 -25.87 2.45 14.51
C HIS A 67 -24.71 2.30 15.49
N LEU A 68 -24.81 3.00 16.62
CA LEU A 68 -23.80 2.98 17.68
C LEU A 68 -23.94 1.66 18.45
N ILE A 69 -23.14 0.67 18.06
CA ILE A 69 -22.96 -0.54 18.88
C ILE A 69 -22.16 -0.12 20.12
N ARG A 70 -22.85 -0.05 21.25
CA ARG A 70 -22.25 0.31 22.55
C ARG A 70 -21.81 -0.96 23.26
N LEU A 71 -20.52 -1.08 23.59
CA LEU A 71 -20.03 -2.21 24.38
C LEU A 71 -20.44 -2.05 25.85
N GLN A 72 -20.74 -3.16 26.53
CA GLN A 72 -20.89 -3.21 27.98
C GLN A 72 -19.55 -2.82 28.63
N GLY A 73 -19.39 -1.55 28.98
CA GLY A 73 -18.12 -0.95 29.39
C GLY A 73 -17.87 0.47 28.87
N GLY A 74 -18.77 1.03 28.06
CA GLY A 74 -18.70 2.42 27.60
C GLY A 74 -17.76 2.66 26.42
N GLY A 75 -17.03 1.65 25.96
CA GLY A 75 -16.24 1.70 24.74
C GLY A 75 -17.12 1.74 23.49
N MET A 76 -16.80 2.65 22.57
CA MET A 76 -17.44 2.73 21.25
C MET A 76 -16.73 1.78 20.28
N VAL A 77 -17.48 0.91 19.60
CA VAL A 77 -16.92 0.04 18.54
C VAL A 77 -16.36 0.92 17.42
N LYS A 78 -15.16 0.57 16.95
CA LYS A 78 -14.47 1.26 15.86
C LYS A 78 -14.66 0.52 14.54
N ILE A 79 -15.08 1.24 13.50
CA ILE A 79 -15.37 0.69 12.17
C ILE A 79 -14.33 1.22 11.18
N HIS A 80 -13.75 0.34 10.38
CA HIS A 80 -12.86 0.70 9.26
C HIS A 80 -12.95 -0.34 8.14
N SER A 81 -12.46 0.02 6.96
CA SER A 81 -12.23 -0.93 5.86
C SER A 81 -10.79 -1.43 5.85
N LEU A 82 -10.54 -2.56 5.18
CA LEU A 82 -9.18 -3.07 4.90
C LEU A 82 -8.63 -2.55 3.56
N GLY A 83 -9.51 -2.02 2.70
CA GLY A 83 -9.18 -1.50 1.37
C GLY A 83 -10.44 -1.09 0.62
N PHE A 84 -10.27 -0.30 -0.44
CA PHE A 84 -11.36 0.20 -1.26
C PHE A 84 -11.10 -0.07 -2.76
N PRO A 85 -12.11 -0.47 -3.55
CA PRO A 85 -11.93 -0.69 -4.98
C PRO A 85 -11.45 0.56 -5.70
N ARG A 86 -10.26 0.47 -6.33
CA ARG A 86 -9.60 1.58 -7.02
C ARG A 86 -10.05 1.84 -8.45
N ILE A 87 -10.82 0.93 -9.04
CA ILE A 87 -11.13 0.94 -10.47
C ILE A 87 -12.07 2.09 -10.88
N GLY A 88 -12.85 2.60 -9.93
CA GLY A 88 -13.90 3.61 -10.13
C GLY A 88 -15.22 3.02 -10.66
N SER A 89 -16.32 3.71 -10.38
CA SER A 89 -17.68 3.25 -10.69
C SER A 89 -17.95 2.97 -12.18
N LYS A 90 -17.23 3.67 -13.06
CA LYS A 90 -17.32 3.55 -14.52
C LYS A 90 -16.03 3.02 -15.14
N ARG A 91 -15.16 2.39 -14.34
CA ARG A 91 -13.83 1.89 -14.72
C ARG A 91 -12.89 2.99 -15.22
N GLU A 92 -12.99 4.18 -14.63
CA GLU A 92 -12.23 5.37 -14.96
C GLU A 92 -10.71 5.09 -14.93
N LEU A 93 -10.24 4.33 -13.93
CA LEU A 93 -8.81 3.99 -13.83
C LEU A 93 -8.37 3.08 -14.99
N LYS A 94 -9.19 2.10 -15.38
CA LYS A 94 -8.89 1.21 -16.51
C LYS A 94 -8.71 2.03 -17.79
N ILE A 95 -9.66 2.91 -18.06
CA ILE A 95 -9.67 3.73 -19.29
C ILE A 95 -8.45 4.65 -19.31
N ALA A 96 -8.14 5.31 -18.19
CA ALA A 96 -6.97 6.18 -18.09
C ALA A 96 -5.66 5.41 -18.29
N LEU A 97 -5.50 4.22 -17.69
CA LEU A 97 -4.33 3.38 -17.88
C LEU A 97 -4.16 2.94 -19.34
N GLU A 98 -5.24 2.50 -19.99
CA GLU A 98 -5.21 2.11 -21.41
C GLU A 98 -4.84 3.27 -22.31
N HIS A 99 -5.38 4.46 -22.06
CA HIS A 99 -4.99 5.67 -22.78
C HIS A 99 -3.53 6.05 -22.54
N TYR A 100 -3.05 5.97 -21.30
CA TYR A 100 -1.65 6.27 -20.98
C TYR A 100 -0.70 5.31 -21.71
N TRP A 101 -0.99 4.02 -21.68
CA TRP A 101 -0.18 3.02 -22.38
C TRP A 101 -0.20 3.18 -23.90
N GLN A 102 -1.26 3.76 -24.45
CA GLN A 102 -1.40 4.08 -25.88
C GLN A 102 -0.80 5.45 -26.26
N GLY A 103 -0.21 6.21 -25.33
CA GLY A 103 0.30 7.56 -25.60
C GLY A 103 -0.81 8.61 -25.81
N LYS A 104 -2.05 8.31 -25.42
CA LYS A 104 -3.20 9.22 -25.63
C LYS A 104 -3.34 10.27 -24.53
N ILE A 105 -2.76 10.03 -23.35
CA ILE A 105 -2.75 10.98 -22.24
C ILE A 105 -1.36 11.00 -21.62
N THR A 106 -0.99 12.14 -21.06
CA THR A 106 0.29 12.31 -20.36
C THR A 106 0.27 11.62 -18.99
N GLN A 107 1.46 11.42 -18.40
CA GLN A 107 1.59 10.97 -17.01
C GLN A 107 0.82 11.88 -16.04
N ALA A 108 0.89 13.20 -16.23
CA ALA A 108 0.19 14.16 -15.40
C ALA A 108 -1.34 13.96 -15.45
N ALA A 109 -1.90 13.67 -16.62
CA ALA A 109 -3.31 13.37 -16.78
C ALA A 109 -3.72 12.05 -16.10
N LEU A 110 -2.90 11.00 -16.20
CA LEU A 110 -3.12 9.73 -15.47
C LEU A 110 -3.11 9.95 -13.95
N LEU A 111 -2.14 10.71 -13.44
CA LEU A 111 -2.03 11.02 -12.02
C LEU A 111 -3.19 11.89 -11.54
N HIS A 112 -3.68 12.82 -12.37
CA HIS A 112 -4.87 13.62 -12.07
C HIS A 112 -6.12 12.76 -11.91
N VAL A 113 -6.40 11.85 -12.85
CA VAL A 113 -7.52 10.89 -12.73
C VAL A 113 -7.39 10.04 -11.47
N SER A 114 -6.17 9.55 -11.20
CA SER A 114 -5.89 8.71 -10.03
C SER A 114 -6.09 9.46 -8.71
N LYS A 115 -5.70 10.73 -8.64
CA LYS A 115 -5.93 11.60 -7.48
C LYS A 115 -7.43 11.85 -7.26
N GLY A 116 -8.18 12.11 -8.35
CA GLY A 116 -9.64 12.23 -8.29
C GLY A 116 -10.32 10.98 -7.72
N LEU A 117 -9.93 9.79 -8.19
CA LEU A 117 -10.46 8.53 -7.67
C LEU A 117 -10.14 8.29 -6.19
N ARG A 118 -8.91 8.61 -5.75
CA ARG A 118 -8.57 8.54 -4.32
C ARG A 118 -9.45 9.47 -3.48
N LYS A 119 -9.61 10.73 -3.91
CA LYS A 119 -10.51 11.69 -3.25
C LYS A 119 -11.92 11.13 -3.11
N THR A 120 -12.52 10.68 -4.20
CA THR A 120 -13.87 10.09 -4.18
C THR A 120 -13.95 8.86 -3.26
N ASN A 121 -12.95 7.98 -3.28
CA ASN A 121 -12.91 6.80 -2.41
C ASN A 121 -12.80 7.15 -0.93
N TRP A 122 -12.08 8.23 -0.58
CA TRP A 122 -11.98 8.71 0.80
C TRP A 122 -13.27 9.39 1.27
N GLU A 123 -13.91 10.18 0.40
CA GLU A 123 -15.22 10.79 0.69
C GLU A 123 -16.30 9.73 0.94
N LEU A 124 -16.27 8.61 0.20
CA LEU A 124 -17.18 7.47 0.42
C LEU A 124 -16.95 6.73 1.75
N GLN A 125 -15.82 6.99 2.43
CA GLN A 125 -15.46 6.41 3.72
C GLN A 125 -15.79 7.32 4.91
N ASP A 126 -16.51 8.44 4.73
CA ASP A 126 -16.76 9.43 5.79
C ASP A 126 -17.49 8.87 7.03
N SER A 127 -18.21 7.76 6.85
CA SER A 127 -19.02 7.16 7.92
C SER A 127 -18.20 6.26 8.84
N LEU A 128 -16.98 5.90 8.43
CA LEU A 128 -16.05 5.05 9.18
C LEU A 128 -15.37 5.82 10.32
N ASP A 129 -14.81 5.13 11.31
CA ASP A 129 -13.93 5.75 12.30
C ASP A 129 -12.51 6.00 11.75
N PHE A 130 -12.10 5.20 10.77
CA PHE A 130 -10.83 5.37 10.07
C PHE A 130 -10.99 5.27 8.55
N THR A 131 -10.40 6.23 7.86
CA THR A 131 -10.25 6.21 6.40
C THR A 131 -9.03 5.39 6.02
N THR A 132 -9.21 4.45 5.10
CA THR A 132 -8.11 3.60 4.59
C THR A 132 -7.27 4.39 3.58
N ILE A 133 -5.95 4.35 3.75
CA ILE A 133 -4.97 5.02 2.88
C ILE A 133 -3.87 4.03 2.52
N GLY A 134 -3.29 4.15 1.32
CA GLY A 134 -2.20 3.29 0.84
C GLY A 134 -2.66 2.03 0.10
N ASP A 135 -3.97 1.78 0.03
CA ASP A 135 -4.59 0.69 -0.73
C ASP A 135 -4.73 0.99 -2.24
N PHE A 136 -4.66 2.26 -2.64
CA PHE A 136 -4.76 2.66 -4.04
C PHE A 136 -3.47 2.37 -4.81
N SER A 137 -3.60 1.60 -5.90
CA SER A 137 -2.53 1.24 -6.81
C SER A 137 -2.88 1.55 -8.27
N LEU A 138 -1.85 1.83 -9.08
CA LEU A 138 -2.01 1.98 -10.53
C LEU A 138 -2.02 0.63 -11.25
N TYR A 139 -1.53 -0.43 -10.62
CA TYR A 139 -1.51 -1.76 -11.24
C TYR A 139 -1.69 -2.86 -10.22
N ASP A 140 -0.80 -2.94 -9.23
CA ASP A 140 -0.82 -3.96 -8.19
C ASP A 140 -0.18 -3.50 -6.86
N GLN A 141 -0.80 -3.83 -5.73
CA GLN A 141 -0.32 -3.43 -4.40
C GLN A 141 0.95 -4.19 -3.96
N VAL A 142 1.21 -5.39 -4.49
CA VAL A 142 2.47 -6.10 -4.19
C VAL A 142 3.61 -5.52 -5.04
N LEU A 143 3.31 -5.11 -6.27
CA LEU A 143 4.22 -4.28 -7.06
C LEU A 143 4.51 -2.95 -6.38
N ASP A 144 3.50 -2.28 -5.82
CA ASP A 144 3.71 -1.06 -5.02
C ASP A 144 4.65 -1.31 -3.84
N ALA A 145 4.54 -2.46 -3.18
CA ALA A 145 5.46 -2.85 -2.12
C ALA A 145 6.90 -3.06 -2.64
N THR A 146 7.07 -3.60 -3.86
CA THR A 146 8.39 -3.69 -4.50
C THR A 146 9.04 -2.33 -4.69
N PHE A 147 8.25 -1.33 -5.12
CA PHE A 147 8.72 0.05 -5.25
C PHE A 147 8.96 0.72 -3.89
N LEU A 148 8.09 0.49 -2.91
CA LEU A 148 8.26 0.96 -1.54
C LEU A 148 9.57 0.44 -0.93
N PHE A 149 9.89 -0.84 -1.12
CA PHE A 149 11.09 -1.46 -0.56
C PHE A 149 12.33 -1.30 -1.45
N GLY A 150 12.20 -0.75 -2.66
CA GLY A 150 13.31 -0.57 -3.61
C GLY A 150 14.00 -1.86 -4.04
N ASN A 151 13.27 -2.99 -4.08
CA ASN A 151 13.84 -4.30 -4.39
C ASN A 151 13.93 -4.52 -5.91
N PHE A 152 14.96 -3.95 -6.53
CA PHE A 152 15.13 -4.00 -7.98
C PHE A 152 16.37 -4.77 -8.46
N ASN A 153 17.36 -5.01 -7.59
CA ASN A 153 18.64 -5.59 -8.00
C ASN A 153 18.53 -6.99 -8.61
N SER A 154 17.54 -7.77 -8.18
CA SER A 154 17.27 -9.10 -8.74
C SER A 154 16.94 -9.06 -10.24
N ARG A 155 16.45 -7.92 -10.75
CA ARG A 155 16.12 -7.67 -12.16
C ARG A 155 17.33 -7.34 -13.04
N GLY A 156 18.51 -7.25 -12.45
CA GLY A 156 19.78 -7.07 -13.15
C GLY A 156 20.02 -5.67 -13.70
N ALA A 157 21.17 -5.50 -14.36
CA ALA A 157 21.69 -4.20 -14.78
C ALA A 157 20.79 -3.47 -15.79
N LYS A 158 20.08 -4.19 -16.65
CA LYS A 158 19.19 -3.57 -17.65
C LYS A 158 18.02 -2.84 -16.98
N PHE A 159 17.38 -3.46 -15.99
CA PHE A 159 16.31 -2.81 -15.24
C PHE A 159 16.86 -1.65 -14.39
N ALA A 160 18.03 -1.81 -13.78
CA ALA A 160 18.69 -0.72 -13.06
C ALA A 160 18.96 0.50 -13.97
N LYS A 161 19.39 0.29 -15.22
CA LYS A 161 19.56 1.37 -16.21
C LYS A 161 18.22 2.05 -16.52
N SER A 162 17.14 1.27 -16.64
CA SER A 162 15.80 1.82 -16.89
C SER A 162 15.32 2.76 -15.77
N LEU A 163 15.68 2.50 -14.51
CA LEU A 163 15.36 3.38 -13.38
C LEU A 163 16.06 4.75 -13.45
N ILE A 164 17.13 4.88 -14.24
CA ILE A 164 17.86 6.15 -14.44
C ILE A 164 17.23 6.96 -15.58
N ASN A 165 16.79 6.26 -16.64
CA ASN A 165 16.36 6.89 -17.89
C ASN A 165 14.84 7.12 -17.97
N LEU A 166 14.06 6.42 -17.14
CA LEU A 166 12.61 6.47 -17.15
C LEU A 166 12.06 7.20 -15.92
N SER A 167 10.86 7.73 -16.07
CA SER A 167 10.03 8.10 -14.93
C SER A 167 9.77 6.88 -14.04
N GLU A 168 9.56 7.07 -12.74
CA GLU A 168 9.24 5.97 -11.82
C GLU A 168 7.97 5.22 -12.27
N ILE A 169 6.98 5.92 -12.83
CA ILE A 169 5.73 5.32 -13.32
C ILE A 169 5.95 4.46 -14.57
N ASP A 170 6.87 4.85 -15.45
CA ASP A 170 7.19 4.05 -16.64
C ASP A 170 8.03 2.83 -16.26
N ALA A 171 8.99 2.97 -15.34
CA ALA A 171 9.70 1.81 -14.78
C ALA A 171 8.73 0.85 -14.07
N TYR A 172 7.72 1.38 -13.38
CA TYR A 172 6.64 0.62 -12.76
C TYR A 172 5.84 -0.19 -13.77
N PHE A 173 5.40 0.42 -14.88
CA PHE A 173 4.69 -0.31 -15.93
C PHE A 173 5.60 -1.23 -16.75
N LEU A 174 6.88 -0.88 -16.93
CA LEU A 174 7.88 -1.74 -17.55
C LEU A 174 8.05 -3.03 -16.77
N LEU A 175 8.12 -2.96 -15.43
CA LEU A 175 8.17 -4.16 -14.59
C LEU A 175 6.85 -4.93 -14.66
N ALA A 176 5.70 -4.25 -14.59
CA ALA A 176 4.39 -4.89 -14.61
C ALA A 176 4.07 -5.61 -15.93
N ARG A 177 4.47 -5.03 -17.07
CA ARG A 177 3.95 -5.40 -18.41
C ARG A 177 5.03 -5.68 -19.44
N GLY A 178 6.31 -5.48 -19.11
CA GLY A 178 7.43 -5.57 -20.05
C GLY A 178 7.45 -4.46 -21.10
N LYS A 179 6.57 -3.45 -20.98
CA LYS A 179 6.38 -2.36 -21.95
C LYS A 179 6.12 -1.04 -21.23
N ILE A 180 6.68 0.04 -21.79
CA ILE A 180 6.42 1.43 -21.39
C ILE A 180 5.31 2.05 -22.24
N SER A 181 4.92 3.29 -21.90
CA SER A 181 3.98 4.10 -22.68
C SER A 181 4.51 4.41 -24.08
N GLY A 182 3.59 4.56 -25.05
CA GLY A 182 3.93 4.73 -26.47
C GLY A 182 4.84 5.92 -26.79
N ASP A 183 4.72 7.03 -26.05
CA ASP A 183 5.54 8.23 -26.27
C ASP A 183 7.01 8.03 -25.88
N ASN A 184 7.29 7.06 -25.01
CA ASN A 184 8.65 6.75 -24.55
C ASN A 184 9.22 5.50 -25.22
N GLN A 185 8.56 4.94 -26.24
CA GLN A 185 8.89 3.62 -26.78
C GLN A 185 10.29 3.54 -27.42
N GLU A 186 10.87 4.66 -27.88
CA GLU A 186 12.27 4.73 -28.31
C GLU A 186 13.26 4.44 -27.15
N LEU A 187 12.93 4.84 -25.92
CA LEU A 187 13.72 4.52 -24.71
C LEU A 187 13.62 3.03 -24.32
N HIS A 188 12.61 2.30 -24.84
CA HIS A 188 12.45 0.85 -24.63
C HIS A 188 13.55 0.07 -25.34
N GLU A 189 13.91 0.50 -26.56
CA GLU A 189 14.94 -0.15 -27.36
C GLU A 189 16.32 -0.04 -26.71
N GLU A 190 16.63 1.10 -26.09
CA GLU A 190 17.89 1.32 -25.37
C GLU A 190 18.01 0.56 -24.04
N CYS A 191 16.88 0.22 -23.40
CA CYS A 191 16.84 -0.56 -22.18
C CYS A 191 16.92 -2.08 -22.47
N GLY A 192 16.66 -2.48 -23.71
CA GLY A 192 16.50 -3.87 -24.13
C GLY A 192 15.19 -4.48 -23.61
N CYS A 193 14.83 -5.65 -24.15
CA CYS A 193 13.60 -6.34 -23.74
C CYS A 193 13.64 -6.74 -22.25
N ILE A 194 12.97 -5.96 -21.40
CA ILE A 194 12.68 -6.34 -20.02
C ILE A 194 11.41 -7.18 -20.02
N GLU A 195 11.49 -8.42 -19.52
CA GLU A 195 10.33 -9.29 -19.39
C GLU A 195 9.35 -8.76 -18.33
N ALA A 196 8.05 -8.96 -18.54
CA ALA A 196 7.07 -8.64 -17.51
C ALA A 196 7.30 -9.50 -16.26
N GLY A 197 7.04 -8.94 -15.07
CA GLY A 197 7.04 -9.70 -13.83
C GLY A 197 6.02 -10.84 -13.88
N GLN A 198 6.35 -11.97 -13.25
CA GLN A 198 5.43 -13.10 -13.16
C GLN A 198 4.16 -12.68 -12.40
N MET A 199 3.01 -13.19 -12.85
CA MET A 199 1.73 -13.03 -12.14
C MET A 199 1.38 -14.31 -11.39
N ARG A 200 0.86 -14.18 -10.16
CA ARG A 200 0.26 -15.29 -9.37
C ARG A 200 -1.08 -14.86 -8.80
N LYS A 201 -1.97 -15.83 -8.54
CA LYS A 201 -3.23 -15.55 -7.83
C LYS A 201 -2.91 -15.03 -6.43
N TRP A 202 -3.64 -14.00 -6.00
CA TRP A 202 -3.62 -13.54 -4.63
C TRP A 202 -4.44 -14.49 -3.78
N PHE A 203 -3.73 -15.40 -3.11
CA PHE A 203 -4.32 -16.52 -2.37
C PHE A 203 -5.34 -17.29 -3.24
N ASP A 204 -6.52 -17.57 -2.70
CA ASP A 204 -7.62 -18.25 -3.37
C ASP A 204 -8.55 -17.32 -4.17
N THR A 205 -8.25 -16.01 -4.20
CA THR A 205 -9.04 -15.02 -4.94
C THR A 205 -8.79 -15.07 -6.46
N ASN A 206 -9.56 -14.30 -7.23
CA ASN A 206 -9.33 -14.09 -8.66
C ASN A 206 -8.45 -12.86 -8.97
N TYR A 207 -8.00 -12.14 -7.95
CA TYR A 207 -7.01 -11.09 -8.13
C TYR A 207 -5.63 -11.70 -8.39
N HIS A 208 -4.81 -11.05 -9.22
CA HIS A 208 -3.44 -11.48 -9.50
C HIS A 208 -2.47 -10.38 -9.10
N TYR A 209 -1.36 -10.77 -8.48
CA TYR A 209 -0.29 -9.85 -8.07
C TYR A 209 0.99 -10.09 -8.88
N ILE A 210 1.83 -9.07 -8.98
CA ILE A 210 3.17 -9.19 -9.58
C ILE A 210 4.11 -9.76 -8.52
N VAL A 211 4.64 -10.95 -8.81
CA VAL A 211 5.51 -11.70 -7.92
C VAL A 211 6.82 -10.94 -7.71
N PRO A 212 7.18 -10.56 -6.48
CA PRO A 212 8.47 -9.96 -6.24
C PRO A 212 9.60 -10.95 -6.46
N GLU A 213 10.75 -10.45 -6.92
CA GLU A 213 11.90 -11.29 -7.23
C GLU A 213 13.03 -11.05 -6.24
N LEU A 214 13.55 -12.14 -5.69
CA LEU A 214 14.67 -12.14 -4.76
C LEU A 214 15.86 -12.90 -5.35
N SER A 215 17.06 -12.41 -5.08
CA SER A 215 18.30 -13.11 -5.40
C SER A 215 19.34 -12.85 -4.32
N SER A 216 20.49 -13.52 -4.43
CA SER A 216 21.65 -13.25 -3.57
C SER A 216 22.14 -11.79 -3.65
N LYS A 217 21.73 -11.04 -4.68
CA LYS A 217 22.07 -9.63 -4.92
C LYS A 217 20.98 -8.64 -4.52
N SER A 218 19.84 -9.13 -4.01
CA SER A 218 18.75 -8.25 -3.56
C SER A 218 19.23 -7.26 -2.50
N THR A 219 19.00 -5.99 -2.77
CA THR A 219 19.14 -4.92 -1.78
C THR A 219 17.80 -4.20 -1.67
N PHE A 220 17.59 -3.57 -0.53
CA PHE A 220 16.35 -2.88 -0.22
C PHE A 220 16.68 -1.44 0.16
N THR A 221 15.99 -0.51 -0.47
CA THR A 221 16.11 0.93 -0.23
C THR A 221 14.70 1.47 -0.12
N LEU A 222 14.34 2.01 1.04
CA LEU A 222 12.99 2.50 1.27
C LEU A 222 12.70 3.74 0.40
N ASN A 223 11.61 3.70 -0.35
CA ASN A 223 11.04 4.84 -1.07
C ASN A 223 9.59 5.08 -0.61
N PRO A 224 9.38 5.87 0.47
CA PRO A 224 8.05 6.09 1.03
C PRO A 224 7.27 7.22 0.34
N LEU A 225 7.87 7.89 -0.66
CA LEU A 225 7.36 9.16 -1.19
C LEU A 225 5.94 9.05 -1.74
N LYS A 226 5.62 7.99 -2.47
CA LYS A 226 4.26 7.76 -2.99
C LYS A 226 3.23 7.62 -1.87
N LEU A 227 3.58 6.89 -0.81
CA LEU A 227 2.68 6.67 0.33
C LEU A 227 2.49 7.98 1.13
N LEU A 228 3.58 8.70 1.38
CA LEU A 228 3.54 9.99 2.07
C LEU A 228 2.71 11.00 1.28
N ALA A 229 2.90 11.08 -0.04
CA ALA A 229 2.09 11.95 -0.89
C ALA A 229 0.59 11.62 -0.80
N GLN A 230 0.20 10.34 -0.73
CA GLN A 230 -1.22 9.99 -0.51
C GLN A 230 -1.72 10.40 0.88
N ILE A 231 -0.89 10.29 1.92
CA ILE A 231 -1.23 10.76 3.27
C ILE A 231 -1.40 12.29 3.27
N ASP A 232 -0.53 13.01 2.58
CA ASP A 232 -0.57 14.46 2.46
C ASP A 232 -1.79 14.93 1.66
N GLU A 233 -2.14 14.24 0.58
CA GLU A 233 -3.34 14.50 -0.22
C GLU A 233 -4.63 14.49 0.60
N THR A 234 -4.69 13.73 1.71
CA THR A 234 -5.86 13.72 2.60
C THR A 234 -5.99 14.98 3.46
N ASN A 235 -4.93 15.78 3.58
CA ASN A 235 -4.98 17.09 4.25
C ASN A 235 -5.53 18.19 3.31
N ASP A 236 -5.39 18.01 2.00
CA ASP A 236 -5.78 18.98 0.96
C ASP A 236 -7.27 18.88 0.55
N ILE A 237 -8.03 17.98 1.17
CA ILE A 237 -9.47 17.83 0.90
C ILE A 237 -10.19 18.97 1.62
N GLU A 238 -11.05 19.71 0.91
CA GLU A 238 -11.80 20.88 1.42
C GLU A 238 -12.53 20.63 2.75
N CYS A 239 -12.83 19.38 3.07
CA CYS A 239 -13.07 18.93 4.43
C CYS A 239 -11.92 18.03 4.89
N PRO A 240 -11.08 18.46 5.85
CA PRO A 240 -10.16 17.56 6.52
C PRO A 240 -10.94 16.33 6.99
N LEU A 241 -10.41 15.14 6.73
CA LEU A 241 -11.02 13.90 7.22
C LEU A 241 -11.26 14.06 8.72
N LYS A 242 -12.53 14.04 9.14
CA LYS A 242 -12.91 14.11 10.57
C LYS A 242 -12.49 12.83 11.30
N GLN A 243 -12.21 11.78 10.53
CA GLN A 243 -11.91 10.42 10.93
C GLN A 243 -10.40 10.22 11.07
N GLY A 244 -9.99 9.22 11.84
CA GLY A 244 -8.59 8.82 11.90
C GLY A 244 -8.10 8.31 10.53
N LYS A 245 -6.80 8.38 10.27
CA LYS A 245 -6.19 7.78 9.09
C LYS A 245 -5.67 6.39 9.44
N LYS A 246 -5.96 5.38 8.61
CA LYS A 246 -5.39 4.02 8.75
C LYS A 246 -4.64 3.64 7.48
N VAL A 247 -3.31 3.56 7.60
CA VAL A 247 -2.44 3.14 6.50
C VAL A 247 -2.49 1.62 6.33
N THR A 248 -2.67 1.18 5.08
CA THR A 248 -2.63 -0.21 4.65
C THR A 248 -1.41 -0.42 3.76
N LEU A 249 -0.59 -1.42 4.09
CA LEU A 249 0.62 -1.78 3.34
C LEU A 249 0.89 -3.28 3.42
N ILE A 250 1.56 -3.83 2.41
CA ILE A 250 2.05 -5.22 2.47
C ILE A 250 3.22 -5.26 3.47
N GLY A 251 3.04 -6.03 4.54
CA GLY A 251 4.09 -6.23 5.54
C GLY A 251 5.31 -6.96 4.94
N PRO A 252 6.52 -6.70 5.45
CA PRO A 252 7.75 -7.27 4.88
C PRO A 252 7.79 -8.79 4.93
N LEU A 253 7.20 -9.43 5.95
CA LEU A 253 7.14 -10.88 6.03
C LEU A 253 6.26 -11.46 4.91
N THR A 254 5.07 -10.88 4.71
CA THR A 254 4.18 -11.26 3.60
C THR A 254 4.83 -11.00 2.25
N TYR A 255 5.53 -9.88 2.09
CA TYR A 255 6.26 -9.55 0.87
C TYR A 255 7.31 -10.63 0.53
N LEU A 256 8.15 -11.02 1.51
CA LEU A 256 9.14 -12.08 1.34
C LEU A 256 8.50 -13.43 1.05
N TRP A 257 7.40 -13.76 1.75
CA TRP A 257 6.65 -15.01 1.56
C TRP A 257 6.08 -15.14 0.14
N LEU A 258 5.57 -14.03 -0.41
CA LEU A 258 5.01 -13.98 -1.75
C LEU A 258 6.04 -13.91 -2.87
N SER A 259 7.32 -13.72 -2.52
CA SER A 259 8.40 -13.55 -3.48
C SER A 259 8.85 -14.88 -4.08
N GLN A 260 9.39 -14.82 -5.29
CA GLN A 260 10.15 -15.91 -5.89
C GLN A 260 11.64 -15.68 -5.77
N VAL A 261 12.40 -16.76 -5.63
CA VAL A 261 13.86 -16.74 -5.60
C VAL A 261 14.39 -17.12 -6.98
N LEU A 262 15.22 -16.26 -7.57
CA LEU A 262 15.78 -16.47 -8.91
C LEU A 262 17.04 -17.35 -8.91
N ASP A 263 17.89 -17.18 -7.91
CA ASP A 263 19.09 -18.01 -7.78
C ASP A 263 18.71 -19.36 -7.16
N LYS A 264 19.42 -20.43 -7.52
CA LYS A 264 19.41 -21.66 -6.68
C LYS A 264 20.00 -21.29 -5.33
N ILE A 265 19.15 -20.94 -4.39
CA ILE A 265 19.59 -20.84 -3.01
C ILE A 265 19.42 -22.22 -2.40
N ASP A 266 20.53 -22.90 -2.17
CA ASP A 266 20.55 -24.11 -1.36
C ASP A 266 19.97 -23.78 0.03
N GLY A 267 18.73 -24.19 0.27
CA GLY A 267 18.08 -24.25 1.58
C GLY A 267 17.53 -22.96 2.20
N MET A 268 17.16 -21.90 1.44
CA MET A 268 16.75 -20.63 2.09
C MET A 268 15.26 -20.31 2.23
N LEU A 269 14.34 -20.89 1.46
CA LEU A 269 12.92 -20.52 1.56
C LEU A 269 11.94 -21.69 1.70
N SER A 270 12.38 -22.94 1.51
CA SER A 270 11.59 -24.11 1.89
C SER A 270 11.62 -24.41 3.40
N THR A 271 12.38 -23.65 4.19
CA THR A 271 12.62 -23.94 5.63
C THR A 271 12.34 -22.74 6.55
N VAL A 272 11.84 -21.61 6.02
CA VAL A 272 11.55 -20.40 6.83
C VAL A 272 10.04 -20.13 6.92
N ILE A 273 9.22 -21.08 6.48
CA ILE A 273 7.76 -21.06 6.61
C ILE A 273 7.34 -22.46 7.03
#